data_AF-A0A3M1LJ95-F1
#
_entry.id   AF-A0A3M1LJ95-F1
#
_cell.length_a   1.000
_cell.length_b   1.000
_cell.length_c   1.000
_cell.angle_alpha   90.00
_cell.angle_beta   90.00
_cell.angle_gamma   90.00
#
_symmetry.space_group_name_H-M   'P 1'
#
loop_
_entity.id
_entity.type
_entity.pdbx_description
1 polymer ?
#
loop_
_entity_poly.entity_id
_entity_poly.type
_entity_poly.pdbx_seq_one_letter_code
_entity_poly.pdbx_strand_id
1 'polypeptide(L)' 'LIHLLARLPQTMLVATHDMRLVAELFPRTVVLDAGQVVADGPTAQLLADKVLLEAHGLESPYLPLPPERGEVLPKRL' A
#
# COMPACT_ATOMS: atom_id res chain seq x y z
N LEU A 1 1.61 -16.36 7.03
CA LEU A 1 0.58 -16.28 5.97
C LEU A 1 1.18 -15.86 4.62
N ILE A 2 1.98 -14.78 4.60
CA ILE A 2 2.68 -14.26 3.40
C ILE A 2 3.43 -15.35 2.61
N HIS A 3 4.27 -16.16 3.27
CA HIS A 3 5.01 -17.26 2.63
C HIS A 3 4.17 -18.42 2.09
N LEU A 4 2.91 -18.55 2.53
CA LEU A 4 1.99 -19.53 1.96
C LEU A 4 1.46 -19.00 0.62
N LEU A 5 0.95 -17.77 0.62
CA LEU A 5 0.41 -17.11 -0.56
C LEU A 5 1.46 -17.02 -1.68
N ALA A 6 2.71 -16.69 -1.35
CA ALA A 6 3.81 -16.61 -2.31
C ALA A 6 4.10 -17.91 -3.08
N ARG A 7 3.67 -19.08 -2.58
CA ARG A 7 3.97 -20.40 -3.15
C ARG A 7 2.79 -21.06 -3.84
N LEU A 8 1.62 -20.42 -3.85
CA LEU A 8 0.43 -20.97 -4.51
C LEU A 8 0.57 -20.78 -6.04
N PRO A 9 0.43 -21.85 -6.85
CA PRO A 9 0.64 -21.77 -8.29
C PRO A 9 -0.55 -21.21 -9.07
N GLN A 10 -1.69 -21.04 -8.41
CA GLN A 10 -2.94 -20.56 -9.01
C GLN A 10 -2.99 -19.04 -9.14
N THR A 11 -3.81 -18.53 -10.06
CA THR A 11 -4.15 -17.11 -10.10
C THR A 11 -4.86 -16.72 -8.82
N MET A 12 -4.37 -15.66 -8.16
CA MET A 12 -4.93 -15.17 -6.90
C MET A 12 -5.51 -13.77 -7.10
N LEU A 13 -6.73 -13.57 -6.60
CA LEU A 13 -7.31 -12.26 -6.36
C LEU A 13 -7.38 -12.07 -4.84
N VAL A 14 -6.66 -11.08 -4.33
CA VAL A 14 -6.56 -10.80 -2.90
C VAL A 14 -7.01 -9.37 -2.64
N ALA A 15 -8.00 -9.22 -1.76
CA ALA A 15 -8.44 -7.94 -1.22
C ALA A 15 -7.95 -7.84 0.22
N THR A 16 -7.14 -6.83 0.52
CA THR A 16 -6.54 -6.61 1.85
C THR A 16 -6.36 -5.13 2.12
N HIS A 17 -6.32 -4.76 3.40
CA HIS A 17 -5.90 -3.44 3.86
C HIS A 17 -4.41 -3.39 4.21
N ASP A 18 -3.72 -4.55 4.25
CA ASP A 18 -2.29 -4.62 4.52
C ASP A 18 -1.47 -4.25 3.27
N MET A 19 -1.10 -2.98 3.19
CA MET A 19 -0.33 -2.44 2.06
C MET A 19 1.09 -3.03 1.96
N ARG A 20 1.68 -3.51 3.06
CA ARG A 20 3.01 -4.15 3.03
C ARG A 20 2.92 -5.51 2.36
N LEU A 21 1.88 -6.28 2.67
CA LEU A 21 1.60 -7.55 2.01
C LEU A 21 1.36 -7.36 0.50
N VAL A 22 0.64 -6.31 0.12
CA VAL A 22 0.44 -5.93 -1.29
C VAL A 22 1.79 -5.67 -1.97
N ALA A 23 2.62 -4.82 -1.35
CA ALA A 23 3.93 -4.45 -1.87
C ALA A 23 4.91 -5.63 -2.00
N GLU A 24 4.83 -6.60 -1.10
CA GLU A 24 5.76 -7.74 -1.06
C GLU A 24 5.38 -8.87 -2.02
N LEU A 25 4.09 -9.12 -2.22
CA LEU A 25 3.62 -10.35 -2.89
C LEU A 25 3.01 -10.15 -4.27
N PHE A 26 2.40 -9.00 -4.56
CA PHE A 26 1.54 -8.86 -5.73
C PHE A 26 2.17 -7.92 -6.76
N PRO A 27 2.41 -8.38 -8.01
CA PRO A 27 3.03 -7.55 -9.03
C PRO A 27 2.06 -6.53 -9.66
N ARG A 28 0.75 -6.78 -9.58
CA ARG A 28 -0.32 -5.92 -10.12
C ARG A 28 -1.34 -5.63 -9.02
N THR A 29 -1.79 -4.38 -8.97
CA THR A 29 -2.83 -3.91 -8.04
C THR A 29 -3.93 -3.21 -8.82
N VAL A 30 -5.17 -3.39 -8.38
CA VAL A 30 -6.34 -2.66 -8.86
C VAL A 30 -6.90 -1.88 -7.67
N VAL A 31 -7.06 -0.57 -7.83
CA VAL A 31 -7.68 0.30 -6.83
C VAL A 31 -9.15 0.46 -7.18
N LEU A 32 -10.00 0.15 -6.20
CA LEU A 32 -11.44 0.32 -6.27
C LEU A 32 -11.85 1.47 -5.35
N ASP A 33 -12.62 2.40 -5.88
CA ASP A 33 -13.25 3.48 -5.10
C ASP A 33 -14.68 3.70 -5.59
N ALA A 34 -15.62 3.82 -4.65
CA ALA A 34 -17.05 3.97 -4.91
C ALA A 34 -17.63 2.97 -5.95
N GLY A 35 -17.11 1.73 -5.96
CA GLY A 35 -17.53 0.68 -6.89
C GLY A 35 -16.97 0.80 -8.32
N GLN A 36 -16.01 1.69 -8.55
CA GLN A 36 -15.32 1.89 -9.82
C GLN A 36 -13.84 1.54 -9.71
N VAL A 37 -13.26 1.03 -10.80
CA VAL A 37 -11.81 0.89 -10.91
C VAL A 37 -11.22 2.25 -11.22
N VAL A 38 -10.49 2.81 -10.26
CA VAL A 38 -9.85 4.13 -10.39
C VAL A 38 -8.39 4.02 -10.81
N ALA A 39 -7.74 2.89 -10.56
CA ALA A 39 -6.41 2.58 -11.06
C ALA A 39 -6.20 1.08 -11.25
N ASP A 40 -5.38 0.72 -12.22
CA ASP A 40 -4.98 -0.66 -12.52
C ASP A 40 -3.58 -0.64 -13.12
N GLY A 41 -2.63 -1.33 -12.49
CA GLY A 41 -1.25 -1.30 -12.96
C GLY A 41 -0.25 -1.99 -12.04
N PRO A 42 1.06 -1.82 -12.33
CA PRO A 42 2.13 -2.36 -11.52
C PRO A 42 2.06 -1.84 -10.08
N THR A 43 2.09 -2.75 -9.11
CA THR A 43 1.96 -2.42 -7.68
C THR A 43 2.99 -1.37 -7.24
N ALA A 44 4.24 -1.50 -7.67
CA ALA A 44 5.30 -0.55 -7.29
C ALA A 44 5.02 0.88 -7.79
N GLN A 45 4.34 1.05 -8.93
CA GLN A 45 4.00 2.37 -9.46
C GLN A 45 2.83 2.96 -8.69
N LEU A 46 1.77 2.18 -8.47
CA LEU A 46 0.57 2.64 -7.77
C LEU A 46 0.85 2.96 -6.29
N LEU A 47 1.67 2.16 -5.61
CA LEU A 47 2.03 2.40 -4.21
C LEU A 47 3.04 3.55 -4.01
N ALA A 48 3.71 3.98 -5.08
CA ALA A 48 4.58 5.16 -5.07
C ALA A 48 3.80 6.46 -5.36
N ASP A 49 2.59 6.38 -5.93
CA ASP A 49 1.75 7.53 -6.21
C ASP A 49 0.97 7.97 -4.96
N LYS A 50 1.63 8.80 -4.14
CA LYS A 50 1.03 9.32 -2.91
C LYS A 50 -0.28 10.08 -3.14
N VAL A 51 -0.40 10.80 -4.26
CA VAL A 51 -1.59 11.61 -4.55
C VAL A 51 -2.78 10.70 -4.85
N LEU A 52 -2.58 9.66 -5.66
CA LEU A 52 -3.58 8.64 -5.93
C LEU A 52 -4.03 7.95 -4.64
N LEU A 53 -3.07 7.53 -3.79
CA LEU A 53 -3.39 6.84 -2.54
C LEU A 53 -4.22 7.72 -1.60
N GLU A 54 -3.78 8.96 -1.36
CA GLU A 54 -4.47 9.91 -0.48
C GLU A 54 -5.87 10.27 -1.00
N ALA A 55 -6.02 10.44 -2.31
CA ALA A 55 -7.32 10.73 -2.93
C ALA A 55 -8.36 9.62 -2.73
N HIS A 56 -7.91 8.37 -2.55
CA HIS A 56 -8.76 7.20 -2.38
C HIS A 56 -8.67 6.59 -0.96
N GLY A 57 -8.14 7.34 0.02
CA GLY A 57 -8.10 6.94 1.43
C GLY A 57 -7.17 5.77 1.75
N LEU A 58 -6.16 5.53 0.90
CA LEU A 58 -5.15 4.49 1.09
C LEU A 58 -3.89 5.05 1.75
N GLU A 59 -3.29 4.25 2.64
CA GLU A 59 -2.02 4.60 3.28
C GLU A 59 -0.83 4.14 2.45
N SER A 60 0.25 4.94 2.40
CA SER A 60 1.48 4.48 1.77
C SER A 60 2.20 3.46 2.66
N PRO A 61 2.56 2.27 2.15
CA PRO A 61 3.37 1.31 2.90
C PRO A 61 4.81 1.79 3.15
N TYR A 62 5.22 2.87 2.48
CA TYR A 62 6.57 3.46 2.57
C TYR A 62 6.64 4.66 3.51
N LEU A 63 5.58 4.97 4.25
CA LEU A 63 5.62 6.07 5.22
C LEU A 63 6.71 5.78 6.27
N PRO A 64 7.65 6.71 6.53
CA PRO A 64 8.52 6.58 7.68
C PRO A 64 7.65 6.49 8.94
N LEU A 65 7.97 5.55 9.83
CA LEU A 65 7.31 5.45 11.14
C LEU A 65 7.32 6.85 11.77
N PRO A 66 6.18 7.39 12.24
CA PRO A 66 6.21 8.61 13.02
C PRO A 66 7.16 8.40 14.20
N PRO A 67 7.98 9.39 14.58
CA PRO A 67 8.81 9.27 15.76
C PRO A 67 7.91 8.87 16.94
N GLU A 68 8.28 7.79 17.62
CA GLU A 68 7.64 7.31 18.85
C GLU A 68 7.33 8.54 19.72
N ARG A 69 6.07 8.70 20.18
CA ARG A 69 5.62 9.87 20.96
C ARG A 69 6.62 10.14 22.11
N GLY A 70 7.55 11.07 21.90
CA GLY A 70 8.68 11.30 22.79
C GLY A 70 9.76 12.22 22.21
N GLU A 71 10.02 12.18 20.91
CA GLU A 71 10.94 13.13 20.28
C GLU A 71 10.21 14.37 19.77
N VAL A 72 10.09 15.37 20.65
CA VAL A 72 9.76 16.73 20.26
C VAL A 72 10.90 17.25 19.40
N LEU A 73 10.70 17.31 18.08
CA LEU A 73 11.63 17.99 17.18
C LEU A 73 11.75 19.46 17.62
N PRO A 74 12.93 20.00 17.92
CA PRO A 74 13.04 21.39 18.36
C PRO A 74 12.54 22.31 17.25
N LYS A 75 11.55 23.15 17.56
CA LYS A 75 11.13 24.25 16.69
C LYS A 75 12.36 25.13 16.45
N ARG A 76 12.91 25.06 15.24
CA ARG A 76 13.93 25.99 14.77
C ARG A 76 13.31 27.39 14.70
N LEU A 77 13.65 28.23 15.66
CA LEU A 77 13.72 29.68 15.52
C LEU A 77 15.16 30.04 15.16
#